data_AF-A0A1F3XCK2-F1
#
_entry.id   AF-A0A1F3XCK2-F1
#
_cell.length_a   1.000
_cell.length_b   1.000
_cell.length_c   1.000
_cell.angle_alpha   90.00
_cell.angle_beta   90.00
_cell.angle_gamma   90.00
#
_symmetry.space_group_name_H-M   'P 1'
#
loop_
_entity.id
_entity.type
_entity.pdbx_description
1 polymer ?
#
loop_
_entity_poly.entity_id
_entity_poly.type
_entity_poly.pdbx_seq_one_letter_code
_entity_poly.pdbx_strand_id
1 'polypeptide(L)'
;MASQTETEFTEDDLRKARRAIEHCFESGWTDGLPVVPPIPEFVDEFLAHTRRAPGQVLCTAPHLQRECTVRDAAANAVMAGCKPEYFQTFIAVVEAFSKIGPVMSQSTTGRAFAIVINGPVRGRIGINCTHNILGPGDRANSTIGRALRLVLLNVFDIRPHALDQSTHGTPSKYCLCFGENEEESPWEPLHVELGSPREASTVTIQQARSTLHIDHRTTQVPEEILYTIARSMSYAGHQTASASAGGRILQTSGVFHKNLGC
;
A
#
# COMPACT_ATOMS: atom_id res chain seq x y z
N MET A 1 -32.73 -4.27 17.88
CA MET A 1 -32.66 -2.87 18.36
C MET A 1 -31.50 -2.77 19.33
N ALA A 2 -30.33 -2.39 18.85
CA ALA A 2 -29.25 -1.90 19.71
C ALA A 2 -29.14 -0.40 19.41
N SER A 3 -29.47 0.41 20.41
CA SER A 3 -29.31 1.86 20.38
C SER A 3 -27.83 2.16 20.17
N GLN A 4 -27.48 2.59 18.95
CA GLN A 4 -26.23 3.29 18.74
C GLN A 4 -26.42 4.65 19.41
N THR A 5 -25.69 4.88 20.49
CA THR A 5 -25.53 6.22 21.04
C THR A 5 -24.82 7.03 19.97
N GLU A 6 -25.54 7.88 19.24
CA GLU A 6 -24.92 8.89 18.38
C GLU A 6 -24.13 9.82 19.28
N THR A 7 -22.82 9.60 19.36
CA THR A 7 -21.91 10.57 19.97
C THR A 7 -21.88 11.79 19.05
N GLU A 8 -22.72 12.79 19.33
CA GLU A 8 -22.67 14.06 18.63
C GLU A 8 -21.37 14.80 19.00
N PHE A 9 -20.58 15.18 17.99
CA PHE A 9 -19.40 16.01 18.17
C PHE A 9 -19.82 17.48 18.31
N THR A 10 -19.29 18.19 19.32
CA THR A 10 -19.54 19.63 19.46
C THR A 10 -18.72 20.42 18.44
N GLU A 11 -19.11 21.67 18.16
CA GLU A 11 -18.28 22.54 17.30
C GLU A 11 -16.87 22.77 17.87
N ASP A 12 -16.70 22.77 19.19
CA ASP A 12 -15.40 22.88 19.84
C ASP A 12 -14.53 21.64 19.59
N ASP A 13 -15.12 20.44 19.62
CA ASP A 13 -14.43 19.19 19.27
C ASP A 13 -13.93 19.23 17.81
N LEU A 14 -14.76 19.70 16.88
CA LEU A 14 -14.39 19.84 15.47
C LEU A 14 -13.28 20.88 15.27
N ARG A 15 -13.31 22.00 16.00
CA ARG A 15 -12.24 23.01 15.99
C ARG A 15 -10.93 22.44 16.54
N LYS A 16 -10.97 21.67 17.63
CA LYS A 16 -9.81 20.98 18.20
C LYS A 16 -9.24 19.94 17.24
N ALA A 17 -10.09 19.13 16.63
CA ALA A 17 -9.70 18.14 15.62
C ALA A 17 -8.99 18.81 14.43
N ARG A 18 -9.55 19.89 13.90
CA ARG A 18 -8.91 20.66 12.82
C ARG A 18 -7.54 21.19 13.24
N ARG A 19 -7.41 21.81 14.42
CA ARG A 19 -6.11 22.32 14.91
C ARG A 19 -5.06 21.21 15.03
N ALA A 20 -5.46 20.03 15.48
CA ALA A 20 -4.56 18.88 15.57
C ALA A 20 -4.11 18.39 14.18
N ILE A 21 -5.02 18.39 13.20
CA ILE A 21 -4.70 18.07 11.79
C ILE A 21 -3.73 19.11 11.20
N GLU A 22 -4.00 20.42 11.39
CA GLU A 22 -3.11 21.49 10.92
C GLU A 22 -1.70 21.38 11.55
N HIS A 23 -1.62 21.05 12.84
CA HIS A 23 -0.34 20.81 13.50
C HIS A 23 0.47 19.68 12.82
N CYS A 24 -0.18 18.61 12.35
CA CYS A 24 0.50 17.56 11.60
C CYS A 24 1.02 18.05 10.25
N PHE A 25 0.30 18.94 9.56
CA PHE A 25 0.78 19.58 8.33
C PHE A 25 2.01 20.45 8.61
N GLU A 26 1.94 21.33 9.61
CA GLU A 26 3.03 22.24 10.01
C GLU A 26 4.28 21.48 10.48
N SER A 27 4.09 20.34 11.14
CA SER A 27 5.18 19.46 11.58
C SER A 27 5.77 18.62 10.44
N GLY A 28 5.20 18.71 9.24
CA GLY A 28 5.62 17.95 8.06
C GLY A 28 5.40 16.45 8.20
N TRP A 29 4.40 16.00 8.96
CA TRP A 29 4.14 14.58 9.16
C TRP A 29 3.26 13.97 8.06
N THR A 30 2.68 14.83 7.21
CA THR A 30 1.72 14.43 6.19
C THR A 30 2.37 14.29 4.81
N ASP A 31 1.69 13.56 3.94
CA ASP A 31 1.99 13.41 2.52
C ASP A 31 1.28 14.46 1.65
N GLY A 32 0.69 15.51 2.24
CA GLY A 32 -0.15 16.49 1.56
C GLY A 32 -1.65 16.25 1.72
N LEU A 33 -2.05 15.11 2.30
CA LEU A 33 -3.43 14.83 2.73
C LEU A 33 -3.53 14.91 4.26
N PRO A 34 -4.72 15.20 4.83
CA PRO A 34 -4.89 15.21 6.29
C PRO A 34 -4.60 13.82 6.88
N VAL A 35 -4.11 13.79 8.11
CA VAL A 35 -3.79 12.56 8.87
C VAL A 35 -4.51 12.56 10.20
N VAL A 36 -4.68 11.38 10.78
CA VAL A 36 -5.08 11.26 12.20
C VAL A 36 -3.84 11.49 13.08
N PRO A 37 -3.85 12.41 14.04
CA PRO A 37 -2.72 12.61 14.94
C PRO A 37 -2.40 11.32 15.74
N PRO A 38 -1.16 10.80 15.69
CA PRO A 38 -0.82 9.50 16.29
C PRO A 38 -0.51 9.62 17.78
N ILE A 39 -1.50 9.94 18.60
CA ILE A 39 -1.34 9.97 20.05
C ILE A 39 -1.06 8.55 20.59
N PRO A 40 -0.36 8.41 21.73
CA PRO A 40 0.03 7.11 22.29
C PRO A 40 -1.14 6.13 22.42
N GLU A 41 -2.32 6.61 22.82
CA GLU A 41 -3.52 5.80 23.02
C GLU A 41 -3.95 5.11 21.71
N PHE A 42 -3.99 5.85 20.59
CA PHE A 42 -4.34 5.29 19.28
C PHE A 42 -3.26 4.33 18.78
N VAL A 43 -1.99 4.58 19.10
CA VAL A 43 -0.89 3.66 18.76
C VAL A 43 -1.03 2.35 19.54
N ASP A 44 -1.37 2.43 20.83
CA ASP A 44 -1.53 1.27 21.71
C ASP A 44 -2.72 0.39 21.27
N GLU A 45 -3.81 0.97 20.75
CA GLU A 45 -4.91 0.21 20.12
C GLU A 45 -4.43 -0.69 18.99
N PHE A 46 -3.52 -0.20 18.14
CA PHE A 46 -2.93 -0.98 17.06
C PHE A 46 -1.97 -2.04 17.60
N LEU A 47 -1.13 -1.68 18.57
CA LEU A 47 -0.19 -2.63 19.20
C LEU A 47 -0.93 -3.81 19.85
N ALA A 48 -2.14 -3.61 20.37
CA ALA A 48 -2.98 -4.69 20.91
C ALA A 48 -3.40 -5.74 19.86
N HIS A 49 -3.33 -5.42 18.56
CA HIS A 49 -3.67 -6.33 17.46
C HIS A 49 -2.49 -7.20 17.01
N THR A 50 -1.36 -7.17 17.70
CA THR A 50 -0.19 -8.00 17.37
C THR A 50 0.48 -8.57 18.60
N ARG A 51 1.10 -9.74 18.48
CA ARG A 51 1.96 -10.33 19.53
C ARG A 51 3.42 -9.87 19.43
N ARG A 52 3.75 -9.09 18.40
CA ARG A 52 5.11 -8.61 18.12
C ARG A 52 5.47 -7.50 19.10
N ALA A 53 6.70 -7.50 19.61
CA ALA A 53 7.15 -6.48 20.54
C ALA A 53 7.19 -5.09 19.86
N PRO A 54 6.78 -3.99 20.52
CA PRO A 54 6.75 -2.66 19.89
C PRO A 54 8.10 -2.20 19.32
N GLY A 55 9.22 -2.56 19.97
CA GLY A 55 10.57 -2.22 19.51
C GLY A 55 11.15 -3.19 18.46
N GLN A 56 10.41 -4.22 18.04
CA GLN A 56 10.90 -5.14 17.03
C GLN A 56 11.00 -4.44 15.68
N VAL A 57 12.15 -4.57 15.02
CA VAL A 57 12.41 -3.98 13.70
C VAL A 57 11.74 -4.81 12.59
N LEU A 58 11.00 -4.12 11.71
CA LEU A 58 10.30 -4.67 10.55
C LEU A 58 11.05 -4.41 9.24
N CYS A 59 11.72 -3.27 9.14
CA CYS A 59 12.46 -2.85 7.94
C CYS A 59 13.66 -1.98 8.33
N THR A 60 14.79 -2.17 7.67
CA THR A 60 16.00 -1.37 7.90
C THR A 60 16.43 -0.62 6.64
N ALA A 61 17.06 0.53 6.84
CA ALA A 61 17.71 1.34 5.82
C ALA A 61 19.15 1.64 6.25
N PRO A 62 20.10 0.71 6.08
CA PRO A 62 21.46 0.91 6.58
C PRO A 62 22.13 2.17 6.02
N HIS A 63 21.88 2.51 4.75
CA HIS A 63 22.43 3.72 4.12
C HIS A 63 21.86 5.02 4.69
N LEU A 64 20.72 4.97 5.39
CA LEU A 64 20.12 6.11 6.08
C LEU A 64 20.30 6.05 7.60
N GLN A 65 20.90 4.97 8.13
CA GLN A 65 20.98 4.69 9.57
C GLN A 65 19.61 4.79 10.27
N ARG A 66 18.58 4.24 9.62
CA ARG A 66 17.18 4.29 10.08
C ARG A 66 16.54 2.92 10.06
N GLU A 67 15.65 2.67 11.00
CA GLU A 67 14.91 1.43 11.14
C GLU A 67 13.43 1.73 11.40
N CYS A 68 12.54 0.90 10.89
CA CYS A 68 11.12 0.94 11.14
C CYS A 68 10.76 -0.16 12.12
N THR A 69 10.34 0.22 13.33
CA THR A 69 9.85 -0.71 14.35
C THR A 69 8.36 -0.99 14.21
N VAL A 70 7.83 -1.97 14.95
CA VAL A 70 6.38 -2.21 15.06
C VAL A 70 5.64 -0.97 15.56
N ARG A 71 6.21 -0.23 16.53
CA ARG A 71 5.62 1.03 17.02
C ARG A 71 5.60 2.12 15.96
N ASP A 72 6.67 2.25 15.17
CA ASP A 72 6.70 3.22 14.06
C ASP A 72 5.66 2.89 12.99
N ALA A 73 5.51 1.59 12.66
CA ALA A 73 4.48 1.14 11.75
C ALA A 73 3.06 1.42 12.30
N ALA A 74 2.82 1.20 13.60
CA ALA A 74 1.54 1.51 14.24
C ALA A 74 1.20 3.01 14.15
N ALA A 75 2.15 3.89 14.50
CA ALA A 75 1.95 5.33 14.40
C ALA A 75 1.60 5.79 12.97
N ASN A 76 2.31 5.29 11.96
CA ASN A 76 2.01 5.63 10.57
C ASN A 76 0.70 5.01 10.05
N ALA A 77 0.30 3.86 10.57
CA ALA A 77 -1.00 3.26 10.27
C ALA A 77 -2.16 4.08 10.86
N VAL A 78 -2.02 4.56 12.11
CA VAL A 78 -2.96 5.51 12.73
C VAL A 78 -3.09 6.74 11.85
N MET A 79 -1.96 7.36 11.50
CA MET A 79 -1.94 8.56 10.66
C MET A 79 -2.62 8.39 9.31
N ALA A 80 -2.44 7.23 8.67
CA ALA A 80 -3.11 6.92 7.41
C ALA A 80 -4.63 6.77 7.54
N GLY A 81 -5.15 6.65 8.76
CA GLY A 81 -6.55 6.37 9.04
C GLY A 81 -6.88 4.87 8.94
N CYS A 82 -5.90 3.97 9.07
CA CYS A 82 -6.17 2.54 9.17
C CYS A 82 -7.12 2.25 10.34
N LYS A 83 -7.75 1.07 10.31
CA LYS A 83 -8.33 0.50 11.52
C LYS A 83 -7.32 -0.43 12.20
N PRO A 84 -7.41 -0.62 13.52
CA PRO A 84 -6.53 -1.56 14.23
C PRO A 84 -6.57 -2.99 13.65
N GLU A 85 -7.74 -3.46 13.18
CA GLU A 85 -7.91 -4.77 12.53
C GLU A 85 -7.08 -4.96 11.24
N TYR A 86 -6.58 -3.88 10.63
CA TYR A 86 -5.72 -3.93 9.44
C TYR A 86 -4.24 -4.12 9.79
N PHE A 87 -3.87 -3.98 11.07
CA PHE A 87 -2.49 -3.76 11.46
C PHE A 87 -1.59 -4.97 11.19
N GLN A 88 -2.07 -6.20 11.39
CA GLN A 88 -1.28 -7.39 11.06
C GLN A 88 -0.96 -7.47 9.57
N THR A 89 -1.93 -7.16 8.71
CA THR A 89 -1.73 -7.05 7.27
C THR A 89 -0.70 -5.98 6.94
N PHE A 90 -0.78 -4.83 7.59
CA PHE A 90 0.17 -3.74 7.38
C PHE A 90 1.59 -4.09 7.86
N ILE A 91 1.76 -4.83 8.96
CA ILE A 91 3.06 -5.36 9.37
C ILE A 91 3.66 -6.22 8.25
N ALA A 92 2.88 -7.12 7.65
CA ALA A 92 3.36 -7.93 6.54
C ALA A 92 3.71 -7.10 5.30
N VAL A 93 2.97 -6.01 5.02
CA VAL A 93 3.32 -5.04 3.97
C VAL A 93 4.71 -4.44 4.23
N VAL A 94 4.99 -3.95 5.44
CA VAL A 94 6.30 -3.36 5.77
C VAL A 94 7.42 -4.39 5.67
N GLU A 95 7.18 -5.63 6.09
CA GLU A 95 8.18 -6.70 6.04
C GLU A 95 8.42 -7.20 4.61
N ALA A 96 7.38 -7.27 3.78
CA ALA A 96 7.52 -7.55 2.34
C ALA A 96 8.28 -6.41 1.66
N PHE A 97 7.94 -5.16 1.99
CA PHE A 97 8.64 -3.97 1.50
C PHE A 97 10.13 -3.98 1.88
N SER A 98 10.48 -4.44 3.09
CA SER A 98 11.88 -4.54 3.53
C SER A 98 12.75 -5.41 2.61
N LYS A 99 12.16 -6.29 1.79
CA LYS A 99 12.92 -7.10 0.82
C LYS A 99 13.28 -6.32 -0.45
N ILE A 100 12.48 -5.32 -0.81
CA ILE A 100 12.81 -4.36 -1.89
C ILE A 100 13.73 -3.27 -1.35
N GLY A 101 13.47 -2.82 -0.13
CA GLY A 101 14.24 -1.82 0.58
C GLY A 101 13.90 -0.37 0.19
N PRO A 102 14.18 0.59 1.10
CA PRO A 102 13.83 2.00 0.92
C PRO A 102 14.65 2.74 -0.13
N VAL A 103 15.82 2.23 -0.52
CA VAL A 103 16.69 2.84 -1.54
C VAL A 103 15.95 3.06 -2.86
N MET A 104 15.04 2.16 -3.20
CA MET A 104 14.30 2.21 -4.46
C MET A 104 13.31 3.38 -4.55
N SER A 105 12.91 3.93 -3.40
CA SER A 105 12.05 5.11 -3.31
C SER A 105 12.80 6.42 -3.53
N GLN A 106 14.13 6.37 -3.62
CA GLN A 106 15.01 7.53 -3.86
C GLN A 106 15.43 7.66 -5.33
N SER A 107 14.84 6.85 -6.22
CA SER A 107 15.16 6.87 -7.65
C SER A 107 14.46 8.02 -8.38
N THR A 108 15.11 8.55 -9.42
CA THR A 108 14.55 9.55 -10.34
C THR A 108 13.32 9.08 -11.11
N THR A 109 13.13 7.77 -11.18
CA THR A 109 12.06 7.12 -11.96
C THR A 109 10.66 7.19 -11.34
N GLY A 110 10.53 7.64 -10.09
CA GLY A 110 9.22 7.92 -9.46
C GLY A 110 8.27 6.74 -9.34
N ARG A 111 8.75 5.64 -8.75
CA ARG A 111 7.99 4.39 -8.57
C ARG A 111 7.01 4.47 -7.40
N ALA A 112 5.85 3.82 -7.57
CA ALA A 112 4.93 3.41 -6.53
C ALA A 112 5.18 1.94 -6.15
N PHE A 113 4.56 1.48 -5.06
CA PHE A 113 4.57 0.08 -4.66
C PHE A 113 3.17 -0.51 -4.85
N ALA A 114 3.03 -1.41 -5.81
CA ALA A 114 1.86 -2.25 -5.95
C ALA A 114 1.87 -3.31 -4.85
N ILE A 115 0.85 -3.27 -4.00
CA ILE A 115 0.64 -4.21 -2.91
C ILE A 115 -0.57 -5.06 -3.28
N VAL A 116 -0.34 -6.35 -3.47
CA VAL A 116 -1.38 -7.34 -3.74
C VAL A 116 -1.59 -8.16 -2.47
N ILE A 117 -2.82 -8.13 -1.95
CA ILE A 117 -3.23 -8.91 -0.78
C ILE A 117 -3.97 -10.15 -1.28
N ASN A 118 -3.62 -11.30 -0.71
CA ASN A 118 -4.17 -12.59 -1.08
C ASN A 118 -4.73 -13.35 0.13
N GLY A 119 -5.61 -14.32 -0.16
CA GLY A 119 -6.17 -15.25 0.80
C GLY A 119 -7.31 -14.67 1.67
N PRO A 120 -7.75 -15.43 2.69
CA PRO A 120 -8.95 -15.12 3.48
C PRO A 120 -8.97 -13.75 4.16
N VAL A 121 -7.79 -13.14 4.42
CA VAL A 121 -7.72 -11.80 5.01
C VAL A 121 -8.43 -10.75 4.17
N ARG A 122 -8.49 -10.92 2.84
CA ARG A 122 -9.18 -10.00 1.92
C ARG A 122 -10.62 -9.77 2.37
N GLY A 123 -11.37 -10.84 2.60
CA GLY A 123 -12.75 -10.78 3.08
C GLY A 123 -12.87 -10.33 4.55
N ARG A 124 -11.93 -10.72 5.41
CA ARG A 124 -11.98 -10.38 6.86
C ARG A 124 -11.85 -8.88 7.13
N ILE A 125 -11.01 -8.18 6.37
CA ILE A 125 -10.75 -6.75 6.60
C ILE A 125 -11.42 -5.84 5.56
N GLY A 126 -12.15 -6.41 4.61
CA GLY A 126 -12.85 -5.67 3.55
C GLY A 126 -11.90 -5.06 2.52
N ILE A 127 -10.90 -5.82 2.05
CA ILE A 127 -10.11 -5.44 0.89
C ILE A 127 -10.96 -5.56 -0.37
N ASN A 128 -11.03 -4.50 -1.16
CA ASN A 128 -11.64 -4.56 -2.49
C ASN A 128 -10.72 -5.27 -3.47
N CYS A 129 -11.34 -6.19 -4.21
CA CYS A 129 -10.73 -7.07 -5.19
C CYS A 129 -11.38 -6.94 -6.57
N THR A 130 -12.38 -6.06 -6.76
CA THR A 130 -13.28 -6.11 -7.92
C THR A 130 -13.37 -4.78 -8.67
N HIS A 131 -14.55 -4.18 -8.75
CA HIS A 131 -14.79 -2.95 -9.49
C HIS A 131 -14.04 -1.78 -8.84
N ASN A 132 -13.56 -0.86 -9.68
CA ASN A 132 -12.83 0.32 -9.23
C ASN A 132 -11.60 0.00 -8.33
N ILE A 133 -10.97 -1.17 -8.52
CA ILE A 133 -9.92 -1.73 -7.65
C ILE A 133 -8.70 -0.83 -7.42
N LEU A 134 -8.36 0.03 -8.39
CA LEU A 134 -7.25 0.99 -8.29
C LEU A 134 -7.73 2.43 -8.01
N GLY A 135 -9.04 2.61 -7.84
CA GLY A 135 -9.67 3.89 -7.54
C GLY A 135 -9.90 4.10 -6.05
N PRO A 136 -10.42 5.28 -5.66
CA PRO A 136 -10.78 5.57 -4.27
C PRO A 136 -12.11 4.88 -3.89
N GLY A 137 -12.34 4.69 -2.59
CA GLY A 137 -13.63 4.23 -2.05
C GLY A 137 -13.49 3.24 -0.91
N ASP A 138 -12.46 2.40 -0.96
CA ASP A 138 -12.23 1.34 0.02
C ASP A 138 -11.18 1.75 1.05
N ARG A 139 -11.61 1.87 2.31
CA ARG A 139 -10.74 2.32 3.41
C ARG A 139 -9.54 1.40 3.57
N ALA A 140 -9.74 0.08 3.63
CA ALA A 140 -8.65 -0.87 3.84
C ALA A 140 -7.56 -0.75 2.76
N ASN A 141 -7.93 -0.77 1.48
CA ASN A 141 -7.02 -0.54 0.35
C ASN A 141 -6.28 0.80 0.50
N SER A 142 -7.03 1.89 0.62
CA SER A 142 -6.51 3.25 0.61
C SER A 142 -5.54 3.51 1.77
N THR A 143 -5.91 3.09 2.98
CA THR A 143 -5.14 3.41 4.19
C THR A 143 -3.94 2.47 4.36
N ILE A 144 -4.03 1.19 3.97
CA ILE A 144 -2.87 0.28 4.02
C ILE A 144 -1.79 0.75 3.04
N GLY A 145 -2.16 1.10 1.80
CA GLY A 145 -1.21 1.64 0.83
C GLY A 145 -0.60 2.97 1.29
N ARG A 146 -1.44 3.88 1.80
CA ARG A 146 -0.99 5.18 2.32
C ARG A 146 -0.13 5.08 3.57
N ALA A 147 -0.38 4.13 4.45
CA ALA A 147 0.44 3.90 5.63
C ALA A 147 1.89 3.56 5.23
N LEU A 148 2.12 2.81 4.14
CA LEU A 148 3.47 2.58 3.64
C LEU A 148 4.11 3.88 3.13
N ARG A 149 3.35 4.76 2.47
CA ARG A 149 3.85 6.08 2.06
C ARG A 149 4.26 6.93 3.27
N LEU A 150 3.47 6.93 4.34
CA LEU A 150 3.80 7.64 5.56
C LEU A 150 5.03 7.04 6.27
N VAL A 151 5.21 5.71 6.27
CA VAL A 151 6.46 5.09 6.75
C VAL A 151 7.67 5.60 5.97
N LEU A 152 7.59 5.69 4.64
CA LEU A 152 8.67 6.26 3.83
C LEU A 152 8.96 7.71 4.21
N LEU A 153 7.93 8.50 4.49
CA LEU A 153 8.03 9.93 4.80
C LEU A 153 8.54 10.21 6.23
N ASN A 154 7.99 9.52 7.23
CA ASN A 154 8.24 9.81 8.64
C ASN A 154 9.40 8.99 9.23
N VAL A 155 9.54 7.73 8.81
CA VAL A 155 10.59 6.85 9.34
C VAL A 155 11.87 6.99 8.55
N PHE A 156 11.78 6.93 7.22
CA PHE A 156 12.94 6.96 6.33
C PHE A 156 13.27 8.33 5.75
N ASP A 157 12.47 9.36 6.04
CA ASP A 157 12.65 10.74 5.56
C ASP A 157 12.68 10.87 4.02
N ILE A 158 12.01 9.94 3.32
CA ILE A 158 11.90 9.91 1.86
C ILE A 158 10.80 10.86 1.39
N ARG A 159 11.12 12.15 1.46
CA ARG A 159 10.23 13.26 1.12
C ARG A 159 10.56 13.88 -0.25
N PRO A 160 9.55 14.39 -0.99
CA PRO A 160 9.79 15.19 -2.18
C PRO A 160 10.77 16.32 -1.89
N HIS A 161 11.63 16.64 -2.86
CA HIS A 161 12.68 17.66 -2.76
C HIS A 161 13.82 17.35 -1.76
N ALA A 162 13.80 16.18 -1.13
CA ALA A 162 14.87 15.68 -0.26
C ALA A 162 15.34 14.31 -0.75
N LEU A 163 14.98 13.21 -0.08
CA LEU A 163 15.41 11.88 -0.50
C LEU A 163 14.52 11.26 -1.59
N ASP A 164 13.35 11.82 -1.88
CA ASP A 164 12.52 11.39 -3.01
C ASP A 164 12.89 12.18 -4.28
N GLN A 165 13.71 11.58 -5.13
CA GLN A 165 14.30 12.23 -6.32
C GLN A 165 13.46 12.09 -7.59
N SER A 166 12.20 11.68 -7.47
CA SER A 166 11.30 11.46 -8.62
C SER A 166 11.23 12.67 -9.55
N THR A 167 11.49 12.49 -10.85
CA THR A 167 11.38 13.60 -11.84
C THR A 167 9.93 14.01 -12.06
N HIS A 168 9.04 13.04 -12.32
CA HIS A 168 7.59 13.29 -12.47
C HIS A 168 6.76 12.67 -11.35
N GLY A 169 7.21 11.55 -10.76
CA GLY A 169 6.41 10.77 -9.82
C GLY A 169 5.20 10.09 -10.49
N THR A 170 4.30 9.55 -9.65
CA THR A 170 3.02 8.99 -10.08
C THR A 170 1.98 9.16 -8.95
N PRO A 171 0.70 9.43 -9.25
CA PRO A 171 -0.36 9.49 -8.22
C PRO A 171 -0.46 8.23 -7.36
N SER A 172 -0.09 7.06 -7.91
CA SER A 172 -0.05 5.79 -7.20
C SER A 172 0.93 5.75 -6.02
N LYS A 173 1.79 6.76 -5.85
CA LYS A 173 2.68 6.88 -4.67
C LYS A 173 1.91 7.14 -3.37
N TYR A 174 0.68 7.66 -3.45
CA TYR A 174 -0.21 7.76 -2.29
C TYR A 174 -0.71 6.38 -1.88
N CYS A 175 -1.15 5.57 -2.84
CA CYS A 175 -1.64 4.23 -2.61
C CYS A 175 -1.70 3.44 -3.93
N LEU A 176 -1.28 2.19 -3.88
CA LEU A 176 -1.56 1.17 -4.89
C LEU A 176 -1.68 -0.18 -4.19
N CYS A 177 -2.78 -0.38 -3.47
CA CYS A 177 -3.02 -1.57 -2.65
C CYS A 177 -4.37 -2.16 -3.01
N PHE A 178 -4.41 -3.45 -3.29
CA PHE A 178 -5.62 -4.16 -3.69
C PHE A 178 -5.56 -5.65 -3.41
N GLY A 179 -6.72 -6.31 -3.39
CA GLY A 179 -6.80 -7.76 -3.30
C GLY A 179 -6.91 -8.40 -4.67
N GLU A 180 -6.42 -9.62 -4.82
CA GLU A 180 -6.71 -10.42 -6.01
C GLU A 180 -8.17 -10.87 -6.02
N ASN A 181 -8.82 -10.93 -7.19
CA ASN A 181 -10.17 -11.51 -7.35
C ASN A 181 -10.09 -13.04 -7.48
N GLU A 182 -9.73 -13.74 -6.40
CA GLU A 182 -9.52 -15.19 -6.43
C GLU A 182 -10.80 -15.98 -6.76
N GLU A 183 -11.97 -15.39 -6.50
CA GLU A 183 -13.28 -16.01 -6.69
C GLU A 183 -13.75 -16.05 -8.15
N GLU A 184 -13.38 -15.05 -8.96
CA GLU A 184 -13.74 -14.98 -10.38
C GLU A 184 -12.53 -15.18 -11.32
N SER A 185 -11.33 -15.38 -10.77
CA SER A 185 -10.13 -15.66 -11.54
C SER A 185 -10.15 -17.10 -12.07
N PRO A 186 -9.90 -17.33 -13.38
CA PRO A 186 -9.71 -18.67 -13.91
C PRO A 186 -8.33 -19.26 -13.57
N TRP A 187 -7.42 -18.46 -12.99
CA TRP A 187 -6.06 -18.87 -12.63
C TRP A 187 -5.97 -19.25 -11.16
N GLU A 188 -4.90 -19.97 -10.83
CA GLU A 188 -4.55 -20.22 -9.44
C GLU A 188 -4.20 -18.89 -8.75
N PRO A 189 -4.65 -18.63 -7.50
CA PRO A 189 -4.30 -17.39 -6.82
C PRO A 189 -2.80 -17.14 -6.79
N LEU A 190 -2.39 -15.89 -6.97
CA LEU A 190 -0.99 -15.48 -7.06
C LEU A 190 -0.14 -16.00 -5.90
N HIS A 191 -0.68 -16.00 -4.67
CA HIS A 191 0.08 -16.51 -3.53
C HIS A 191 0.37 -18.00 -3.61
N VAL A 192 -0.54 -18.78 -4.21
CA VAL A 192 -0.37 -20.22 -4.40
C VAL A 192 0.63 -20.49 -5.52
N GLU A 193 0.57 -19.74 -6.63
CA GLU A 193 1.60 -19.81 -7.68
C GLU A 193 3.00 -19.49 -7.14
N LEU A 194 3.08 -18.61 -6.13
CA LEU A 194 4.31 -18.24 -5.43
C LEU A 194 4.71 -19.20 -4.29
N GLY A 195 3.98 -20.31 -4.12
CA GLY A 195 4.33 -21.41 -3.23
C GLY A 195 3.72 -21.35 -1.82
N SER A 196 2.76 -20.47 -1.56
CA SER A 196 2.01 -20.48 -0.29
C SER A 196 0.79 -21.41 -0.33
N PRO A 197 0.37 -21.96 0.83
CA PRO A 197 -0.88 -22.69 0.93
C PRO A 197 -2.09 -21.82 0.55
N ARG A 198 -3.13 -22.43 -0.02
CA ARG A 198 -4.36 -21.74 -0.44
C ARG A 198 -5.04 -21.01 0.71
N GLU A 199 -4.97 -21.57 1.91
CA GLU A 199 -5.57 -21.04 3.13
C GLU A 199 -4.76 -19.90 3.74
N ALA A 200 -3.50 -19.72 3.31
CA ALA A 200 -2.64 -18.68 3.82
C ALA A 200 -3.08 -17.31 3.27
N SER A 201 -3.07 -16.31 4.16
CA SER A 201 -3.16 -14.92 3.74
C SER A 201 -1.76 -14.36 3.53
N THR A 202 -1.57 -13.59 2.47
CA THR A 202 -0.23 -13.15 2.09
C THR A 202 -0.23 -11.75 1.50
N VAL A 203 0.96 -11.14 1.49
CA VAL A 203 1.22 -9.88 0.81
C VAL A 203 2.32 -10.09 -0.21
N THR A 204 2.04 -9.65 -1.44
CA THR A 204 3.00 -9.53 -2.54
C THR A 204 3.22 -8.06 -2.83
N ILE A 205 4.48 -7.63 -2.93
CA ILE A 205 4.82 -6.24 -3.25
C ILE A 205 5.75 -6.15 -4.46
N GLN A 206 5.44 -5.21 -5.36
CA GLN A 206 6.24 -4.94 -6.55
C GLN A 206 6.29 -3.44 -6.86
N GLN A 207 7.36 -2.99 -7.49
CA GLN A 207 7.44 -1.62 -8.01
C GLN A 207 6.56 -1.45 -9.24
N ALA A 208 5.72 -0.42 -9.22
CA ALA A 208 4.90 0.02 -10.34
C ALA A 208 5.24 1.46 -10.71
N ARG A 209 5.13 1.80 -12.00
CA ARG A 209 5.37 3.17 -12.49
C ARG A 209 4.07 3.89 -12.89
N SER A 210 3.15 3.15 -13.50
CA SER A 210 1.84 3.65 -13.90
C SER A 210 0.92 2.47 -14.10
N THR A 211 -0.36 2.77 -14.26
CA THR A 211 -1.35 1.90 -14.86
C THR A 211 -1.50 2.24 -16.35
N LEU A 212 -1.95 1.28 -17.14
CA LEU A 212 -2.42 1.50 -18.51
C LEU A 212 -3.84 0.95 -18.57
N HIS A 213 -4.81 1.82 -18.89
CA HIS A 213 -6.18 1.38 -19.11
C HIS A 213 -6.27 0.73 -20.50
N ILE A 214 -6.71 -0.52 -20.53
CA ILE A 214 -6.99 -1.26 -21.75
C ILE A 214 -8.50 -1.38 -21.85
N ASP A 215 -9.08 -0.82 -22.89
CA ASP A 215 -10.51 -0.83 -23.14
C ASP A 215 -10.78 -1.52 -24.49
N HIS A 216 -11.70 -2.49 -24.48
CA HIS A 216 -12.11 -3.20 -25.68
C HIS A 216 -13.63 -3.42 -25.63
N ARG A 217 -14.38 -2.71 -26.47
CA ARG A 217 -15.86 -2.73 -26.47
C ARG A 217 -16.48 -3.19 -27.79
N THR A 218 -15.65 -3.61 -28.72
CA THR A 218 -16.05 -3.84 -30.12
C THR A 218 -16.31 -5.30 -30.44
N THR A 219 -15.84 -6.24 -29.61
CA THR A 219 -15.97 -7.69 -29.85
C THR A 219 -16.19 -8.46 -28.55
N GLN A 220 -16.60 -9.72 -28.70
CA GLN A 220 -16.60 -10.74 -27.64
C GLN A 220 -15.69 -11.94 -28.00
N VAL A 221 -15.00 -11.88 -29.15
CA VAL A 221 -14.06 -12.93 -29.58
C VAL A 221 -12.79 -12.85 -28.70
N PRO A 222 -12.44 -13.92 -27.93
CA PRO A 222 -11.33 -13.89 -26.98
C PRO A 222 -9.98 -13.50 -27.59
N GLU A 223 -9.69 -13.98 -28.80
CA GLU A 223 -8.44 -13.71 -29.51
C GLU A 223 -8.27 -12.22 -29.82
N GLU A 224 -9.34 -11.53 -30.22
CA GLU A 224 -9.31 -10.09 -30.53
C GLU A 224 -9.09 -9.24 -29.27
N ILE A 225 -9.65 -9.67 -28.14
CA ILE A 225 -9.41 -9.06 -26.82
C ILE A 225 -7.94 -9.27 -26.43
N LEU A 226 -7.43 -10.50 -26.55
CA LEU A 226 -6.02 -10.82 -26.28
C LEU A 226 -5.06 -10.03 -27.17
N TYR A 227 -5.37 -9.83 -28.45
CA TYR A 227 -4.57 -8.99 -29.34
C TYR A 227 -4.53 -7.53 -28.86
N THR A 228 -5.63 -7.01 -28.33
CA THR A 228 -5.68 -5.65 -27.77
C THR A 228 -4.80 -5.52 -26.53
N ILE A 229 -4.82 -6.53 -25.66
CA ILE A 229 -3.93 -6.60 -24.49
C ILE A 229 -2.48 -6.69 -24.93
N ALA A 230 -2.14 -7.64 -25.80
CA ALA A 230 -0.77 -7.84 -26.29
C ALA A 230 -0.21 -6.60 -27.00
N ARG A 231 -1.03 -5.91 -27.80
CA ARG A 231 -0.65 -4.65 -28.46
C ARG A 231 -0.43 -3.53 -27.44
N SER A 232 -1.28 -3.45 -26.42
CA SER A 232 -1.07 -2.51 -25.31
C SER A 232 0.23 -2.81 -24.54
N MET A 233 0.56 -4.09 -24.34
CA MET A 233 1.83 -4.52 -23.72
C MET A 233 3.06 -4.22 -24.57
N SER A 234 2.92 -4.22 -25.91
CA SER A 234 4.01 -3.86 -26.82
C SER A 234 4.41 -2.38 -26.71
N TYR A 235 3.60 -1.55 -26.04
CA TYR A 235 4.01 -0.22 -25.64
C TYR A 235 5.24 -0.32 -24.72
N ALA A 236 6.40 0.10 -25.23
CA ALA A 236 7.67 0.06 -24.50
C ALA A 236 7.67 0.83 -23.17
N GLY A 237 6.61 1.60 -22.89
CA GLY A 237 6.49 2.40 -21.69
C GLY A 237 7.51 3.54 -21.66
N HIS A 238 7.94 3.90 -20.45
CA HIS A 238 9.02 4.86 -20.24
C HIS A 238 10.37 4.24 -20.59
N GLN A 239 10.99 4.74 -21.67
CA GLN A 239 12.32 4.32 -22.13
C GLN A 239 13.41 4.80 -21.17
N THR A 240 14.08 3.87 -20.51
CA THR A 240 15.38 4.11 -19.88
C THR A 240 16.48 3.74 -20.88
N ALA A 241 17.48 4.60 -21.05
CA ALA A 241 18.59 4.31 -21.95
C ALA A 241 19.33 3.03 -21.50
N SER A 242 19.41 2.06 -22.41
CA SER A 242 20.07 0.74 -22.30
C SER A 242 19.41 -0.30 -21.36
N ALA A 243 19.05 -1.44 -21.97
CA ALA A 243 18.78 -2.78 -21.42
C ALA A 243 17.76 -2.99 -20.29
N SER A 244 17.18 -1.95 -19.69
CA SER A 244 16.17 -2.06 -18.61
C SER A 244 14.75 -1.65 -19.03
N ALA A 245 14.59 -1.20 -20.28
CA ALA A 245 13.32 -0.75 -20.85
C ALA A 245 12.50 -1.93 -21.41
N GLY A 246 12.00 -2.78 -20.52
CA GLY A 246 10.83 -3.60 -20.83
C GLY A 246 9.59 -2.86 -20.36
N GLY A 247 8.68 -2.53 -21.28
CA GLY A 247 7.29 -2.22 -20.96
C GLY A 247 6.67 -3.45 -20.30
N ARG A 248 6.88 -3.61 -19.00
CA ARG A 248 6.35 -4.71 -18.21
C ARG A 248 5.00 -4.24 -17.67
N ILE A 249 3.93 -4.51 -18.41
CA ILE A 249 2.58 -4.52 -17.83
C ILE A 249 2.55 -5.75 -16.94
N LEU A 250 2.92 -5.54 -15.67
CA LEU A 250 3.06 -6.54 -14.61
C LEU A 250 3.80 -7.84 -15.03
N GLN A 251 5.11 -7.76 -15.23
CA GLN A 251 5.96 -8.95 -15.25
C GLN A 251 6.70 -9.05 -13.92
N THR A 252 6.52 -10.19 -13.24
CA THR A 252 7.13 -10.55 -11.96
C THR A 252 8.65 -10.64 -12.10
N SER A 253 9.36 -9.61 -11.63
CA SER A 253 10.80 -9.70 -11.39
C SER A 253 11.07 -9.10 -10.03
N GLY A 254 11.43 -9.96 -9.06
CA GLY A 254 11.62 -9.59 -7.65
C GLY A 254 10.32 -9.60 -6.85
N VAL A 255 9.52 -10.67 -6.99
CA VAL A 255 8.36 -10.88 -6.12
C VAL A 255 8.85 -11.31 -4.74
N PHE A 256 8.55 -10.51 -3.73
CA PHE A 256 8.82 -10.86 -2.34
C PHE A 256 7.52 -11.10 -1.61
N HIS A 257 7.45 -12.29 -1.02
CA HIS A 257 6.23 -12.89 -0.52
C HIS A 257 6.33 -13.10 0.99
N LYS A 258 5.30 -12.70 1.74
CA LYS A 258 5.22 -12.96 3.19
C LYS A 258 3.88 -13.56 3.58
N ASN A 259 3.94 -14.73 4.25
CA ASN A 259 2.80 -15.40 4.88
C ASN A 259 2.44 -14.70 6.20
N LEU A 260 1.15 -14.43 6.42
CA LEU A 260 0.63 -13.72 7.59
C LEU A 260 0.60 -14.55 8.88
N GLY A 261 0.83 -15.87 8.83
CA GLY A 261 1.04 -16.70 10.02
C GLY A 261 -0.08 -16.64 11.06
N CYS A 262 -1.34 -16.63 10.62
CA CYS A 262 -2.51 -16.71 11.48
C CYS A 262 -2.81 -18.14 11.94
#